data_AF-V4NR96-F1
#
_entry.id   AF-V4NR96-F1
#
_cell.length_a   1.000
_cell.length_b   1.000
_cell.length_c   1.000
_cell.angle_alpha   90.00
_cell.angle_beta   90.00
_cell.angle_gamma   90.00
#
_symmetry.space_group_name_H-M   'P 1'
#
loop_
_entity.id
_entity.type
_entity.pdbx_description
1 polymer ?
#
loop_
_entity_poly.entity_id
_entity_poly.type
_entity_poly.pdbx_seq_one_letter_code
_entity_poly.pdbx_strand_id
1 'polypeptide(L)'
;MSRVNPETGARIARMRKAGHTLKAISIEFDLPLGTVSYWSKPRTNTRRKVTPDIAQRIVSLREEGWKLDAIAAEVGLKQSTVNWWCTREGAISARTRRIQTVGRDYVRNGRVVRAFTPEEDARLQQLSIQGLRISEIARALGRGTNSVQGRLNALALYDALREGGA
;
A
#
# COMPACT_ATOMS: atom_id res chain seq x y z
N MET A 1 -6.47 27.18 10.87
CA MET A 1 -6.20 26.18 11.93
C MET A 1 -4.75 26.35 12.37
N SER A 2 -4.52 26.86 13.58
CA SER A 2 -3.16 27.00 14.11
C SER A 2 -2.52 25.62 14.24
N ARG A 3 -1.32 25.44 13.68
CA ARG A 3 -0.58 24.17 13.75
C ARG A 3 -0.03 24.01 15.16
N VAL A 4 -0.72 23.21 15.98
CA VAL A 4 -0.20 22.79 17.28
C VAL A 4 1.08 21.97 17.06
N ASN A 5 2.18 22.39 17.69
CA ASN A 5 3.45 21.67 17.68
C ASN A 5 3.27 20.27 18.31
N PRO A 6 3.85 19.20 17.74
CA PRO A 6 3.94 17.87 18.37
C PRO A 6 4.23 17.86 19.87
N GLU A 7 5.10 18.75 20.38
CA GLU A 7 5.42 18.83 21.81
C GLU A 7 4.24 19.31 22.66
N THR A 8 3.51 20.31 22.17
CA THR A 8 2.26 20.79 22.80
C THR A 8 1.22 19.67 22.81
N GLY A 9 1.11 18.92 21.72
CA GLY A 9 0.26 17.72 21.66
C GLY A 9 0.62 16.67 22.71
N ALA A 10 1.92 16.41 22.90
CA ALA A 10 2.40 15.47 23.92
C ALA A 10 2.08 15.95 25.36
N ARG A 11 2.19 17.26 25.62
CA ARG A 11 1.79 17.85 26.92
C ARG A 11 0.30 17.72 27.18
N ILE A 12 -0.54 18.02 26.18
CA ILE A 12 -2.00 17.84 26.26
C ILE A 12 -2.35 16.39 26.62
N ALA A 13 -1.72 15.42 25.96
CA ALA A 13 -1.94 14.00 26.24
C ALA A 13 -1.51 13.61 27.67
N ARG A 14 -0.38 14.13 28.17
CA ARG A 14 0.07 13.90 29.56
C ARG A 14 -0.90 14.47 30.60
N MET A 15 -1.34 15.71 30.41
CA MET A 15 -2.33 16.32 31.30
C MET A 15 -3.64 15.55 31.32
N ARG A 16 -4.08 15.05 30.15
CA ARG A 16 -5.28 14.22 30.09
C ARG A 16 -5.10 12.91 30.87
N LYS A 17 -3.94 12.26 30.75
CA LYS A 17 -3.60 11.05 31.51
C LYS A 17 -3.53 11.30 33.02
N ALA A 18 -3.12 12.50 33.43
CA ALA A 18 -3.11 12.95 34.82
C ALA A 18 -4.50 13.37 35.36
N GLY A 19 -5.57 13.25 34.54
CA GLY A 19 -6.95 13.47 34.99
C GLY A 19 -7.51 14.88 34.76
N HIS A 20 -6.73 15.81 34.18
CA HIS A 20 -7.23 17.15 33.88
C HIS A 20 -8.39 17.11 32.87
N THR A 21 -9.37 17.99 33.06
CA THR A 21 -10.51 18.14 32.15
C THR A 21 -10.09 18.81 30.84
N LEU A 22 -10.80 18.54 29.74
CA LEU A 22 -10.52 19.18 28.46
C LEU A 22 -10.64 20.71 28.53
N LYS A 23 -11.52 21.22 29.40
CA LYS A 23 -11.69 22.66 29.65
C LYS A 23 -10.49 23.27 30.35
N ALA A 24 -9.95 22.60 31.37
CA ALA A 24 -8.73 23.06 32.05
C ALA A 24 -7.53 23.10 31.08
N ILE A 25 -7.37 22.07 30.26
CA ILE A 25 -6.30 22.00 29.26
C ILE A 25 -6.49 23.05 28.15
N SER A 26 -7.74 23.31 27.75
CA SER A 26 -8.08 24.35 26.75
C SER A 26 -7.70 25.75 27.23
N ILE A 27 -7.96 26.06 28.50
CA ILE A 27 -7.55 27.33 29.11
C ILE A 27 -6.03 27.41 29.23
N GLU A 28 -5.36 26.34 29.68
CA GLU A 28 -3.90 26.35 29.87
C GLU A 28 -3.11 26.59 28.57
N PHE A 29 -3.55 26.00 27.45
CA PHE A 29 -2.85 26.13 26.17
C PHE A 29 -3.44 27.20 25.24
N ASP A 30 -4.49 27.90 25.66
CA ASP A 30 -5.28 28.81 24.81
C ASP A 30 -5.67 28.15 23.47
N LEU A 31 -6.22 26.93 23.57
CA LEU A 31 -6.60 26.12 22.41
C LEU A 31 -8.10 25.82 22.42
N PRO A 32 -8.76 25.81 21.25
CA PRO A 32 -10.14 25.36 21.14
C PRO A 32 -10.32 23.93 21.69
N LEU A 33 -11.45 23.68 22.36
CA LEU A 33 -11.78 22.36 22.92
C LEU A 33 -11.69 21.22 21.89
N GLY A 34 -12.05 21.47 20.63
CA GLY A 34 -11.92 20.48 19.55
C GLY A 34 -10.46 20.10 19.26
N THR A 35 -9.56 21.08 19.31
CA THR A 35 -8.11 20.88 19.17
C THR A 35 -7.56 20.08 20.35
N VAL A 36 -7.94 20.45 21.58
CA VAL A 36 -7.54 19.71 22.77
C VAL A 36 -8.06 18.28 22.74
N SER A 37 -9.33 18.08 22.36
CA SER A 37 -9.93 16.75 22.22
C SER A 37 -9.16 15.90 21.22
N TYR A 38 -8.81 16.46 20.06
CA TYR A 38 -8.02 15.79 19.03
C TYR A 38 -6.66 15.31 19.56
N TRP A 39 -5.91 16.18 20.24
CA TRP A 39 -4.57 15.87 20.74
C TRP A 39 -4.55 15.06 22.06
N SER A 40 -5.66 15.06 22.81
CA SER A 40 -5.79 14.32 24.07
C SER A 40 -6.00 12.81 23.87
N LYS A 41 -6.47 12.40 22.69
CA LYS A 41 -6.74 11.00 22.39
C LYS A 41 -5.44 10.31 21.95
N PRO A 42 -5.13 9.10 22.45
CA PRO A 42 -4.02 8.34 21.91
C PRO A 42 -4.25 8.11 20.41
N ARG A 43 -3.25 8.42 19.60
CA ARG A 43 -3.25 8.04 18.18
C ARG A 43 -3.05 6.54 18.13
N THR A 44 -4.13 5.77 18.15
CA THR A 44 -4.05 4.34 17.90
C THR A 44 -3.67 4.17 16.44
N ASN A 45 -2.38 3.95 16.17
CA ASN A 45 -1.96 3.45 14.86
C ASN A 45 -2.36 1.97 14.81
N THR A 46 -3.64 1.72 14.59
CA THR A 46 -4.22 0.37 14.50
C THR A 46 -3.74 -0.39 13.26
N ARG A 47 -2.94 0.24 12.39
CA ARG A 47 -2.29 -0.46 11.28
C ARG A 47 -1.20 -1.36 11.85
N ARG A 48 -1.48 -2.65 11.94
CA ARG A 48 -0.44 -3.67 12.16
C ARG A 48 0.67 -3.45 11.12
N LYS A 49 1.87 -3.16 11.61
CA LYS A 49 3.05 -3.03 10.75
C LYS A 49 3.41 -4.42 10.27
N VAL A 50 3.47 -4.61 8.96
CA VAL A 50 3.96 -5.87 8.39
C VAL A 50 5.46 -5.92 8.65
N THR A 51 5.89 -6.88 9.46
CA THR A 51 7.30 -7.15 9.71
C THR A 51 7.90 -7.91 8.52
N PRO A 52 9.24 -7.93 8.36
CA PRO A 52 9.91 -8.75 7.36
C PRO A 52 9.47 -10.23 7.42
N ASP A 53 9.30 -10.78 8.63
CA ASP A 53 8.89 -12.18 8.79
C ASP A 53 7.46 -12.44 8.29
N ILE A 54 6.53 -11.52 8.56
CA ILE A 54 5.16 -11.63 8.05
C ILE A 54 5.16 -11.49 6.53
N ALA A 55 5.98 -10.60 5.97
CA ALA A 55 6.13 -10.47 4.53
C ALA A 55 6.64 -11.77 3.90
N GLN A 56 7.68 -12.37 4.46
CA GLN A 56 8.22 -13.64 3.99
C GLN A 56 7.16 -14.75 4.08
N ARG A 57 6.41 -14.81 5.18
CA ARG A 57 5.34 -15.79 5.37
C ARG A 57 4.24 -15.65 4.33
N ILE A 58 3.85 -14.42 3.97
CA ILE A 58 2.88 -14.15 2.90
C ILE A 58 3.37 -14.72 1.57
N VAL A 59 4.63 -14.48 1.23
CA VAL A 59 5.25 -14.95 -0.02
C VAL A 59 5.25 -16.48 -0.08
N SER A 60 5.77 -17.14 0.96
CA SER A 60 5.84 -18.61 1.00
C SER A 60 4.47 -19.27 0.89
N LEU A 61 3.48 -18.82 1.67
CA LEU A 61 2.12 -19.35 1.58
C LEU A 61 1.51 -19.13 0.19
N ARG A 62 1.83 -17.99 -0.44
CA ARG A 62 1.35 -17.71 -1.79
C ARG A 62 1.95 -18.68 -2.80
N GLU A 63 3.25 -18.92 -2.75
CA GLU A 63 3.97 -19.87 -3.63
C GLU A 63 3.48 -21.31 -3.46
N GLU A 64 3.18 -21.73 -2.21
CA GLU A 64 2.51 -23.00 -1.88
C GLU A 64 1.10 -23.12 -2.51
N GLY A 65 0.57 -22.02 -3.05
CA GLY A 65 -0.67 -22.01 -3.82
C GLY A 65 -1.88 -21.54 -3.04
N TRP A 66 -1.72 -21.03 -1.82
CA TRP A 66 -2.83 -20.55 -0.99
C TRP A 66 -3.56 -19.37 -1.65
N LYS A 67 -4.87 -19.28 -1.37
CA LYS A 67 -5.70 -18.15 -1.79
C LYS A 67 -5.44 -16.93 -0.90
N LEU A 68 -5.60 -15.73 -1.46
CA LEU A 68 -5.27 -14.47 -0.77
C LEU A 68 -6.11 -14.24 0.50
N ASP A 69 -7.37 -14.67 0.49
CA ASP A 69 -8.27 -14.63 1.66
C ASP A 69 -7.80 -15.57 2.78
N ALA A 70 -7.38 -16.80 2.44
CA ALA A 70 -6.83 -17.75 3.40
C ALA A 70 -5.52 -17.23 4.03
N ILE A 71 -4.61 -16.69 3.21
CA ILE A 71 -3.37 -16.06 3.71
C ILE A 71 -3.70 -14.89 4.63
N ALA A 72 -4.66 -14.04 4.24
CA ALA A 72 -5.06 -12.88 5.03
C ALA A 72 -5.60 -13.27 6.41
N ALA A 73 -6.41 -14.33 6.48
CA ALA A 73 -6.89 -14.89 7.74
C ALA A 73 -5.73 -15.42 8.59
N GLU A 74 -4.82 -16.19 7.98
CA GLU A 74 -3.65 -16.79 8.64
C GLU A 74 -2.73 -15.73 9.28
N VAL A 75 -2.34 -14.70 8.52
CA VAL A 75 -1.43 -13.66 9.04
C VAL A 75 -2.15 -12.53 9.78
N GLY A 76 -3.49 -12.59 9.87
CA GLY A 76 -4.31 -11.57 10.51
C GLY A 76 -4.17 -10.18 9.89
N LEU A 77 -4.13 -10.11 8.55
CA LEU A 77 -4.06 -8.88 7.76
C LEU A 77 -5.27 -8.74 6.82
N LYS A 78 -5.43 -7.57 6.21
CA LYS A 78 -6.41 -7.38 5.14
C LYS A 78 -5.91 -8.04 3.85
N GLN A 79 -6.83 -8.64 3.09
CA GLN A 79 -6.53 -9.25 1.79
C GLN A 79 -5.81 -8.30 0.82
N SER A 80 -6.17 -7.01 0.82
CA SER A 80 -5.49 -5.99 -0.01
C SER A 80 -4.01 -5.81 0.35
N THR A 81 -3.67 -5.94 1.64
CA THR A 81 -2.28 -5.87 2.11
C THR A 81 -1.50 -7.10 1.63
N VAL A 82 -2.08 -8.29 1.78
CA VAL A 82 -1.50 -9.54 1.27
C VAL A 82 -1.27 -9.46 -0.24
N ASN A 83 -2.29 -9.04 -1.01
CA ASN A 83 -2.17 -8.91 -2.47
C ASN A 83 -1.05 -7.95 -2.88
N TRP A 84 -0.90 -6.83 -2.17
CA TRP A 84 0.18 -5.88 -2.43
C TRP A 84 1.55 -6.52 -2.19
N TRP A 85 1.74 -7.23 -1.08
CA TRP A 85 3.00 -7.95 -0.80
C TRP A 85 3.29 -9.02 -1.85
N CYS A 86 2.31 -9.84 -2.21
CA CYS A 86 2.49 -10.84 -3.27
C CYS A 86 2.87 -10.19 -4.60
N THR A 87 2.21 -9.10 -4.99
CA THR A 87 2.53 -8.39 -6.24
C THR A 87 3.89 -7.71 -6.17
N ARG A 88 4.28 -7.21 -4.99
CA ARG A 88 5.55 -6.53 -4.79
C ARG A 88 6.74 -7.47 -4.90
N GLU A 89 6.64 -8.62 -4.25
CA GLU A 89 7.68 -9.65 -4.19
C GLU A 89 7.59 -10.65 -5.36
N GLY A 90 6.61 -10.50 -6.26
CA GLY A 90 6.41 -11.44 -7.37
C GLY A 90 5.90 -12.83 -6.94
N ALA A 91 5.27 -12.96 -5.78
CA ALA A 91 4.75 -14.24 -5.32
C ALA A 91 3.47 -14.63 -6.10
N ILE A 92 3.57 -15.63 -6.97
CA ILE A 92 2.43 -16.20 -7.70
C ILE A 92 1.97 -17.46 -6.99
N SER A 93 0.66 -17.68 -6.94
CA SER A 93 0.15 -18.99 -6.58
C SER A 93 0.43 -19.98 -7.68
N ALA A 94 0.92 -21.17 -7.33
CA ALA A 94 1.10 -22.29 -8.24
C ALA A 94 -0.16 -22.60 -9.10
N ARG A 95 -1.36 -22.26 -8.60
CA ARG A 95 -2.64 -22.41 -9.31
C ARG A 95 -2.99 -21.26 -10.26
N THR A 96 -2.34 -20.10 -10.14
CA THR A 96 -2.67 -18.87 -10.88
C THR A 96 -1.85 -18.71 -12.17
N ARG A 97 -1.21 -19.77 -12.69
CA ARG A 97 -0.36 -19.75 -13.91
C ARG A 97 -1.04 -19.28 -15.22
N ARG A 98 -2.27 -18.78 -15.17
CA ARG A 98 -2.91 -18.05 -16.27
C ARG A 98 -3.18 -16.61 -15.85
N ILE A 99 -2.28 -15.71 -16.20
CA ILE A 99 -2.60 -14.28 -16.28
C ILE A 99 -2.26 -13.81 -17.69
N GLN A 100 -3.23 -13.94 -18.59
CA GLN A 100 -3.34 -12.99 -19.69
C GLN A 100 -4.44 -12.01 -19.31
N THR A 101 -4.10 -10.73 -19.27
CA THR A 101 -5.08 -9.68 -19.45
C THR A 101 -4.49 -8.67 -20.42
N VAL A 102 -4.67 -8.96 -21.72
CA VAL A 102 -5.18 -7.92 -22.62
C VAL A 102 -6.58 -7.59 -22.10
N GLY A 103 -6.61 -6.73 -21.09
CA GLY A 103 -7.83 -6.38 -20.38
C GLY A 103 -8.46 -5.18 -21.03
N ARG A 104 -9.79 -5.15 -21.14
CA ARG A 104 -10.51 -3.92 -21.46
C ARG A 104 -10.46 -2.99 -20.25
N ASP A 105 -10.65 -1.70 -20.50
CA ASP A 105 -10.92 -0.72 -19.44
C ASP A 105 -12.07 -1.21 -18.55
N TYR A 106 -11.97 -0.98 -17.25
CA TYR A 106 -13.01 -1.39 -16.29
C TYR A 106 -13.26 -0.31 -15.25
N VAL A 107 -14.44 -0.33 -14.62
CA VAL A 107 -14.81 0.67 -13.62
C VAL A 107 -14.56 0.15 -12.21
N ARG A 108 -13.84 0.92 -11.39
CA ARG A 108 -13.61 0.65 -9.96
C ARG A 108 -13.94 1.88 -9.14
N ASN A 109 -14.86 1.74 -8.18
CA ASN A 109 -15.31 2.84 -7.32
C ASN A 109 -15.75 4.09 -8.12
N GLY A 110 -16.50 3.88 -9.21
CA GLY A 110 -16.97 4.96 -10.10
C GLY A 110 -15.88 5.61 -10.97
N ARG A 111 -14.65 5.10 -10.97
CA ARG A 111 -13.54 5.60 -11.80
C ARG A 111 -13.16 4.57 -12.85
N VAL A 112 -12.95 5.02 -14.08
CA VAL A 112 -12.44 4.17 -15.16
C VAL A 112 -10.95 3.88 -14.92
N VAL A 113 -10.61 2.60 -14.87
CA VAL A 113 -9.24 2.09 -14.82
C VAL A 113 -8.87 1.65 -16.23
N ARG A 114 -8.00 2.43 -16.87
CA ARG A 114 -7.50 2.17 -18.21
C ARG A 114 -6.55 0.97 -18.20
N ALA A 115 -6.75 0.00 -19.08
CA ALA A 115 -5.84 -1.14 -19.20
C ALA A 115 -4.54 -0.76 -19.91
N PHE A 116 -3.45 -1.50 -19.65
CA PHE A 116 -2.18 -1.33 -20.38
C PHE A 116 -2.29 -2.01 -21.75
N THR A 117 -1.88 -1.29 -22.79
CA THR A 117 -1.75 -1.87 -24.14
C THR A 117 -0.40 -2.57 -24.31
N PRO A 118 -0.25 -3.49 -25.28
CA PRO A 118 1.04 -4.11 -25.58
C PRO A 118 2.14 -3.09 -25.90
N GLU A 119 1.81 -1.99 -26.57
CA GLU A 119 2.74 -0.91 -26.91
C GLU A 119 3.18 -0.15 -25.66
N GLU A 120 2.25 0.09 -24.72
CA GLU A 120 2.58 0.69 -23.44
C GLU A 120 3.48 -0.24 -22.60
N ASP A 121 3.25 -1.55 -22.62
CA ASP A 121 4.10 -2.51 -21.93
C ASP A 121 5.51 -2.57 -22.51
N ALA A 122 5.63 -2.62 -23.85
CA ALA A 122 6.93 -2.58 -24.52
C ALA A 122 7.69 -1.31 -24.19
N ARG A 123 7.01 -0.15 -24.21
CA ARG A 123 7.62 1.13 -23.84
C ARG A 123 7.99 1.17 -22.35
N LEU A 124 7.17 0.62 -21.48
CA LEU A 124 7.41 0.55 -20.04
C LEU A 124 8.63 -0.34 -19.72
N GLN A 125 8.79 -1.49 -20.37
CA GLN A 125 9.98 -2.34 -20.25
C GLN A 125 11.23 -1.61 -20.77
N GLN A 126 11.14 -0.98 -21.94
CA GLN A 126 12.26 -0.23 -22.52
C GLN A 126 12.76 0.88 -21.58
N LEU A 127 11.86 1.69 -21.03
CA LEU A 127 12.22 2.77 -20.11
C LEU A 127 12.80 2.22 -18.79
N SER A 128 12.33 1.05 -18.34
CA SER A 128 12.89 0.37 -17.17
C SER A 128 14.31 -0.14 -17.42
N ILE A 129 14.58 -0.71 -18.60
CA ILE A 129 15.91 -1.17 -19.01
C ILE A 129 16.90 0.00 -19.10
N GLN A 130 16.42 1.17 -19.52
CA GLN A 130 17.19 2.42 -19.52
C GLN A 130 17.49 2.96 -18.09
N GLY A 131 16.96 2.33 -17.05
CA GLY A 131 17.22 2.70 -15.65
C GLY A 131 16.43 3.91 -15.16
N LEU A 132 15.38 4.34 -15.88
CA LEU A 132 14.54 5.45 -15.44
C LEU A 132 13.81 5.10 -14.13
N ARG A 133 13.63 6.10 -13.27
CA ARG A 133 12.85 5.95 -12.05
C ARG A 133 11.37 5.81 -12.39
N ILE A 134 10.64 5.06 -11.58
CA ILE A 134 9.20 4.79 -11.80
C ILE A 134 8.38 6.08 -11.94
N SER A 135 8.73 7.14 -11.22
CA SER A 135 8.07 8.45 -11.36
C SER A 135 8.27 9.09 -12.73
N GLU A 136 9.42 8.86 -13.35
CA GLU A 136 9.76 9.38 -14.69
C GLU A 136 9.04 8.56 -15.76
N ILE A 137 9.04 7.22 -15.62
CA ILE A 137 8.27 6.31 -16.47
C ILE A 137 6.78 6.65 -16.42
N ALA A 138 6.24 6.88 -15.22
CA ALA A 138 4.84 7.28 -15.02
C ALA A 138 4.50 8.57 -15.74
N ARG A 139 5.39 9.57 -15.69
CA ARG A 139 5.23 10.83 -16.42
C ARG A 139 5.28 10.61 -17.93
N ALA A 140 6.22 9.81 -18.42
CA ALA A 140 6.37 9.52 -19.85
C ALA A 140 5.16 8.78 -20.44
N LEU A 141 4.45 7.97 -19.65
CA LEU A 141 3.29 7.19 -20.08
C LEU A 141 1.94 7.84 -19.74
N GLY A 142 1.92 8.96 -19.00
CA GLY A 142 0.68 9.57 -18.51
C GLY A 142 -0.09 8.64 -17.55
N ARG A 143 0.63 7.92 -16.69
CA ARG A 143 0.08 6.92 -15.75
C ARG A 143 0.40 7.29 -14.31
N GLY A 144 -0.31 6.68 -13.35
CA GLY A 144 0.02 6.79 -11.93
C GLY A 144 1.23 5.91 -11.57
N THR A 145 2.11 6.40 -10.68
CA THR A 145 3.32 5.69 -10.22
C THR A 145 3.04 4.27 -9.72
N ASN A 146 1.98 4.10 -8.90
CA ASN A 146 1.57 2.79 -8.39
C ASN A 146 1.09 1.84 -9.51
N SER A 147 0.51 2.40 -10.57
CA SER A 147 0.06 1.62 -11.73
C SER A 147 1.26 1.10 -12.52
N VAL A 148 2.28 1.93 -12.71
CA VAL A 148 3.53 1.55 -13.39
C VAL A 148 4.29 0.50 -12.57
N GLN A 149 4.48 0.72 -11.27
CA GLN A 149 5.12 -0.28 -10.40
C GLN A 149 4.40 -1.62 -10.45
N GLY A 150 3.08 -1.62 -10.32
CA GLY A 150 2.29 -2.85 -10.36
C GLY A 150 2.41 -3.57 -11.70
N ARG A 151 2.48 -2.84 -12.82
CA ARG A 151 2.65 -3.43 -14.15
C ARG A 151 4.06 -3.98 -14.37
N LEU A 152 5.11 -3.26 -13.97
CA LEU A 152 6.50 -3.74 -14.03
C LEU A 152 6.66 -5.05 -13.28
N ASN A 153 6.14 -5.14 -12.07
CA ASN A 153 6.20 -6.37 -11.28
C ASN A 153 5.45 -7.52 -11.98
N ALA A 154 4.28 -7.25 -12.54
CA ALA A 154 3.52 -8.27 -13.26
C ALA A 154 4.23 -8.77 -14.54
N LEU A 155 4.91 -7.89 -15.27
CA LEU A 155 5.68 -8.24 -16.47
C LEU A 155 6.94 -9.02 -16.12
N ALA A 156 7.75 -8.55 -15.17
CA ALA A 156 8.94 -9.27 -14.70
C ALA A 156 8.60 -10.69 -14.23
N LEU A 157 7.43 -10.82 -13.60
CA LEU A 157 6.93 -12.09 -13.14
C LEU A 157 6.49 -13.03 -14.25
N TYR A 158 5.92 -12.48 -15.33
CA TYR A 158 5.57 -13.23 -16.53
C TYR A 158 6.81 -13.71 -17.28
N ASP A 159 7.83 -12.85 -17.39
CA ASP A 159 9.10 -13.19 -18.04
C ASP A 159 9.80 -14.34 -17.29
N ALA A 160 9.89 -14.25 -15.96
CA ALA A 160 10.46 -15.31 -15.12
C ALA A 160 9.70 -16.66 -15.25
N LEU A 161 8.36 -16.62 -15.34
CA LEU A 161 7.56 -17.84 -15.57
C LEU A 161 7.77 -18.44 -16.96
N ARG A 162 7.99 -17.62 -18.00
CA ARG A 162 8.29 -18.12 -19.35
C ARG A 162 9.65 -18.79 -19.41
N GLU A 163 10.65 -18.20 -18.75
CA GLU A 163 12.03 -18.71 -18.74
C GLU A 163 12.18 -20.00 -17.92
N GLY A 164 11.47 -20.12 -16.78
CA GLY A 164 11.50 -21.33 -15.94
C GLY A 164 10.60 -22.48 -16.41
N GLY A 165 9.90 -22.32 -17.54
CA GLY A 165 9.01 -23.31 -18.14
C GLY A 165 9.52 -23.91 -19.46
N ALA A 166 10.79 -23.67 -19.80
CA ALA A 166 11.48 -24.24 -20.96
C ALA A 166 12.24 -25.52 -20.60
#